data_AF-A0A523GT40-F1
#
_entry.id   AF-A0A523GT40-F1
#
_cell.length_a   1.000
_cell.length_b   1.000
_cell.length_c   1.000
_cell.angle_alpha   90.00
_cell.angle_beta   90.00
_cell.angle_gamma   90.00
#
_symmetry.space_group_name_H-M   'P 1'
#
loop_
_entity.id
_entity.type
_entity.pdbx_description
1 polymer ?
#
loop_
_entity_poly.entity_id
_entity_poly.type
_entity_poly.pdbx_seq_one_letter_code
_entity_poly.pdbx_strand_id
1 'polypeptide(L)'
;MKNNQLAVLLVLFLSILLPVAASAQQGPDPNSPRGRAIQHLRTLLQADEDDLEAVISDVIAPSLIEEKGDGLMDFIVDVRDRLDGFTATSFRPIGPTTVGSSYESEQGDFDFQFSVETDAPHRLTTIKFD
;
A
#
# COMPACT_ATOMS: atom_id res chain seq x y z
N MET A 1 58.29 -30.34 29.63
CA MET A 1 57.05 -29.91 28.94
C MET A 1 56.09 -29.46 30.03
N LYS A 2 55.97 -28.14 30.27
CA LYS A 2 55.21 -27.59 31.40
C LYS A 2 53.97 -26.86 30.87
N ASN A 3 52.84 -27.23 31.46
CA ASN A 3 51.50 -26.67 31.32
C ASN A 3 51.49 -25.16 31.62
N ASN A 4 50.81 -24.37 30.77
CA ASN A 4 50.31 -23.02 31.10
C ASN A 4 48.83 -22.99 30.68
N GLN A 5 47.93 -23.43 31.57
CA GLN A 5 47.07 -22.57 32.40
C GLN A 5 46.30 -21.51 31.60
N LEU A 6 45.03 -21.85 31.31
CA LEU A 6 43.94 -20.93 31.08
C LEU A 6 43.75 -20.02 32.31
N ALA A 7 43.74 -18.71 32.06
CA ALA A 7 43.04 -17.69 32.85
C ALA A 7 42.62 -16.63 31.82
N VAL A 8 41.35 -16.59 31.37
CA VAL A 8 40.23 -15.90 32.03
C VAL A 8 40.66 -14.53 32.57
N LEU A 9 40.45 -13.45 31.80
CA LEU A 9 39.74 -12.26 32.30
C LEU A 9 39.45 -11.24 31.18
N LEU A 10 38.17 -10.88 31.07
CA LEU A 10 37.59 -9.57 30.73
C LEU A 10 38.39 -8.60 29.83
N VAL A 11 37.92 -8.45 28.59
CA VAL A 11 37.59 -7.12 28.04
C VAL A 11 36.24 -7.31 27.33
N LEU A 12 35.10 -7.05 27.98
CA LEU A 12 34.43 -5.75 27.87
C LEU A 12 34.32 -5.22 26.43
N PHE A 13 33.85 -6.05 25.49
CA PHE A 13 33.08 -5.54 24.35
C PHE A 13 31.58 -5.77 24.57
N LEU A 14 31.12 -5.09 25.62
CA LEU A 14 29.77 -4.59 25.74
C LEU A 14 29.58 -3.54 24.63
N SER A 15 29.23 -4.00 23.44
CA SER A 15 28.69 -3.20 22.35
C SER A 15 27.76 -4.12 21.58
N ILE A 16 26.64 -4.50 22.21
CA ILE A 16 25.36 -3.92 21.79
C ILE A 16 25.25 -3.95 20.26
N LEU A 17 25.15 -5.15 19.68
CA LEU A 17 24.33 -5.31 18.49
C LEU A 17 22.88 -5.22 18.99
N LEU A 18 22.46 -3.98 19.26
CA LEU A 18 21.05 -3.63 19.26
C LEU A 18 20.48 -4.26 17.99
N PRO A 19 19.36 -5.00 18.03
CA PRO A 19 18.57 -5.09 16.83
C PRO A 19 18.36 -3.64 16.43
N VAL A 20 18.87 -3.27 15.25
CA VAL A 20 18.32 -2.12 14.55
C VAL A 20 16.88 -2.52 14.38
N ALA A 21 16.04 -2.12 15.34
CA ALA A 21 14.64 -1.96 15.11
C ALA A 21 14.66 -0.99 13.94
N ALA A 22 14.58 -1.55 12.73
CA ALA A 22 13.96 -0.87 11.62
C ALA A 22 12.74 -0.26 12.29
N SER A 23 12.75 1.06 12.44
CA SER A 23 11.53 1.78 12.71
C SER A 23 10.69 1.38 11.53
N ALA A 24 9.90 0.32 11.68
CA ALA A 24 8.86 0.01 10.76
C ALA A 24 8.09 1.31 10.73
N GLN A 25 8.17 2.05 9.63
CA GLN A 25 7.09 2.95 9.27
C GLN A 25 5.87 2.05 9.33
N GLN A 26 5.22 2.02 10.50
CA GLN A 26 4.02 1.25 10.69
C GLN A 26 3.09 1.84 9.66
N GLY A 27 2.85 1.06 8.60
CA GLY A 27 1.87 1.42 7.60
C GLY A 27 0.55 1.74 8.29
N PRO A 28 -0.35 2.47 7.62
CA PRO A 28 -1.66 2.77 8.19
C PRO A 28 -2.31 1.47 8.69
N ASP A 29 -2.97 1.55 9.86
CA ASP A 29 -3.67 0.41 10.45
C ASP A 29 -4.52 -0.27 9.37
N PRO A 30 -4.26 -1.56 9.04
CA PRO A 30 -4.94 -2.24 7.94
C PRO A 30 -6.46 -2.34 8.12
N ASN A 31 -6.95 -2.20 9.36
CA ASN A 31 -8.39 -2.22 9.66
C ASN A 31 -9.02 -0.81 9.66
N SER A 32 -8.21 0.25 9.52
CA SER A 32 -8.73 1.60 9.33
C SER A 32 -9.26 1.78 7.90
N PRO A 33 -10.21 2.70 7.65
CA PRO A 33 -10.67 3.00 6.29
C PRO A 33 -9.52 3.28 5.32
N ARG A 34 -8.50 4.03 5.74
CA ARG A 34 -7.31 4.30 4.91
C ARG A 34 -6.46 3.06 4.65
N GLY A 35 -6.27 2.20 5.65
CA GLY A 35 -5.57 0.93 5.47
C GLY A 35 -6.29 0.03 4.47
N ARG A 36 -7.62 -0.03 4.56
CA ARG A 36 -8.48 -0.74 3.61
C ARG A 36 -8.45 -0.12 2.22
N ALA A 37 -8.45 1.21 2.10
CA ALA A 37 -8.27 1.89 0.82
C ALA A 37 -6.99 1.45 0.11
N ILE A 38 -5.88 1.43 0.84
CA ILE A 38 -4.57 1.03 0.29
C ILE A 38 -4.58 -0.45 -0.08
N GLN A 39 -5.15 -1.30 0.76
CA GLN A 39 -5.25 -2.73 0.47
C GLN A 39 -6.07 -2.99 -0.79
N HIS A 40 -7.25 -2.37 -0.90
CA HIS A 40 -8.14 -2.52 -2.05
C HIS A 40 -7.52 -2.01 -3.34
N LEU A 41 -6.84 -0.86 -3.31
CA LEU A 41 -6.09 -0.36 -4.47
C LEU A 41 -5.03 -1.38 -4.90
N ARG A 42 -4.24 -1.90 -3.95
CA ARG A 42 -3.22 -2.92 -4.27
C ARG A 42 -3.84 -4.18 -4.86
N THR A 43 -4.92 -4.68 -4.28
CA THR A 43 -5.66 -5.84 -4.79
C THR A 43 -6.15 -5.59 -6.22
N LEU A 44 -6.68 -4.41 -6.51
CA LEU A 44 -7.12 -4.04 -7.86
C LEU A 44 -5.96 -4.02 -8.86
N LEU A 45 -4.82 -3.42 -8.50
CA LEU A 45 -3.65 -3.31 -9.38
C LEU A 45 -2.97 -4.66 -9.64
N GLN A 46 -3.02 -5.57 -8.65
CA GLN A 46 -2.37 -6.89 -8.70
C GLN A 46 -3.30 -8.00 -9.22
N ALA A 47 -4.57 -7.70 -9.52
CA ALA A 47 -5.51 -8.69 -10.01
C ALA A 47 -5.10 -9.21 -11.40
N ASP A 48 -5.08 -10.52 -11.59
CA ASP A 48 -4.92 -11.11 -12.90
C ASP A 48 -6.14 -10.78 -13.79
N GLU A 49 -5.97 -10.78 -15.11
CA GLU A 49 -7.06 -10.44 -16.05
C GLU A 49 -8.29 -11.33 -15.86
N ASP A 50 -8.09 -12.62 -15.61
CA ASP A 50 -9.15 -13.61 -15.40
C ASP A 50 -9.96 -13.37 -14.11
N ASP A 51 -9.34 -12.76 -13.08
CA ASP A 51 -9.94 -12.52 -11.77
C ASP A 51 -10.43 -11.07 -11.59
N LEU A 52 -10.17 -10.20 -12.57
CA LEU A 52 -10.38 -8.75 -12.45
C LEU A 52 -11.84 -8.39 -12.15
N GLU A 53 -12.81 -9.04 -12.80
CA GLU A 53 -14.23 -8.78 -12.56
C GLU A 53 -14.65 -9.11 -11.12
N ALA A 54 -14.15 -10.22 -10.58
CA ALA A 54 -14.43 -10.63 -9.21
C ALA A 54 -13.82 -9.63 -8.21
N VAL A 55 -12.57 -9.22 -8.46
CA VAL A 55 -11.89 -8.20 -7.64
C VAL A 55 -12.67 -6.88 -7.68
N ILE A 56 -13.11 -6.42 -8.86
CA ILE A 56 -13.90 -5.19 -8.99
C ILE A 56 -15.16 -5.27 -8.12
N SER A 57 -15.90 -6.37 -8.17
CA SER A 57 -17.10 -6.57 -7.34
C SER A 57 -16.82 -6.48 -5.83
N ASP A 58 -15.64 -6.93 -5.40
CA ASP A 58 -15.25 -6.97 -3.99
C ASP A 58 -14.74 -5.62 -3.48
N VAL A 59 -13.98 -4.90 -4.31
CA VAL A 59 -13.20 -3.72 -3.89
C VAL A 59 -13.77 -2.40 -4.37
N ILE A 60 -14.60 -2.36 -5.41
CA ILE A 60 -15.20 -1.14 -5.96
C ILE A 60 -16.61 -0.93 -5.38
N ALA A 61 -16.90 0.31 -4.96
CA ALA A 61 -18.18 0.65 -4.36
C ALA A 61 -19.28 0.71 -5.44
N PRO A 62 -20.53 0.33 -5.12
CA PRO A 62 -21.65 0.43 -6.06
C PRO A 62 -21.83 1.82 -6.66
N SER A 63 -21.53 2.89 -5.89
CA SER A 63 -21.62 4.26 -6.37
C SER A 63 -20.64 4.57 -7.51
N LEU A 64 -19.42 4.00 -7.47
CA LEU A 64 -18.45 4.18 -8.54
C LEU A 64 -18.83 3.34 -9.77
N ILE A 65 -19.43 2.17 -9.57
CA ILE A 65 -19.99 1.35 -10.65
C ILE A 65 -21.12 2.11 -11.35
N GLU A 66 -22.04 2.71 -10.59
CA GLU A 66 -23.14 3.52 -11.14
C GLU A 66 -22.63 4.78 -11.86
N GLU A 67 -21.63 5.46 -11.31
CA GLU A 67 -21.03 6.66 -11.92
C GLU A 67 -20.38 6.35 -13.28
N LYS A 68 -19.63 5.25 -13.38
CA LYS A 68 -18.90 4.90 -14.61
C LYS A 68 -19.77 4.12 -15.60
N GLY A 69 -20.77 3.39 -15.12
CA GLY A 69 -21.65 2.54 -15.93
C GLY A 69 -20.83 1.59 -16.82
N ASP A 70 -21.18 1.57 -18.11
CA ASP A 70 -20.51 0.72 -19.11
C ASP A 70 -19.01 1.05 -19.29
N GLY A 71 -18.56 2.24 -18.89
CA GLY A 71 -17.16 2.67 -18.95
C GLY A 71 -16.32 2.27 -17.74
N LEU A 72 -16.85 1.47 -16.81
CA LEU A 72 -16.12 1.06 -15.61
C LEU A 72 -14.85 0.28 -15.96
N MET A 73 -14.93 -0.70 -16.86
CA MET A 73 -13.76 -1.53 -17.20
C MET A 73 -12.65 -0.71 -17.85
N ASP A 74 -12.98 0.15 -18.80
CA ASP A 74 -12.01 1.05 -19.43
C ASP A 74 -11.34 1.97 -18.41
N PHE A 75 -12.11 2.48 -17.44
CA PHE A 75 -11.57 3.28 -16.34
C PHE A 75 -10.61 2.48 -15.44
N ILE A 76 -10.94 1.23 -15.11
CA ILE A 76 -10.06 0.38 -14.29
C ILE A 76 -8.78 0.01 -15.05
N VAL A 77 -8.87 -0.27 -16.35
CA VAL A 77 -7.70 -0.50 -17.20
C VAL A 77 -6.81 0.75 -17.26
N ASP A 78 -7.37 1.95 -17.48
CA ASP A 78 -6.60 3.22 -17.44
C ASP A 78 -5.93 3.44 -16.08
N VAL A 79 -6.61 3.13 -14.97
CA VAL A 79 -6.02 3.20 -13.62
C VAL A 79 -4.83 2.25 -13.50
N ARG A 80 -4.97 1.00 -13.96
CA ARG A 80 -3.91 -0.02 -13.89
C ARG A 80 -2.73 0.35 -14.78
N ASP A 81 -2.97 0.84 -15.99
CA ASP A 81 -1.92 1.24 -16.94
C ASP A 81 -1.14 2.45 -16.42
N ARG A 82 -1.82 3.45 -15.85
CA ARG A 82 -1.14 4.60 -15.24
C ARG A 82 -0.32 4.21 -14.03
N LEU A 83 -0.83 3.30 -13.21
CA LEU A 83 -0.17 2.83 -12.00
C LEU A 83 0.64 1.55 -12.22
N ASP A 84 0.98 1.21 -13.47
CA ASP A 84 1.85 0.07 -13.74
C ASP A 84 3.21 0.31 -13.08
N GLY A 85 3.76 -0.73 -12.42
CA GLY A 85 4.99 -0.60 -11.64
C GLY A 85 4.87 0.25 -10.35
N PHE A 86 3.67 0.72 -9.98
CA PHE A 86 3.47 1.47 -8.74
C PHE A 86 3.73 0.58 -7.51
N THR A 87 4.79 0.92 -6.76
CA THR A 87 5.20 0.19 -5.55
C THR A 87 5.10 1.03 -4.29
N ALA A 88 4.47 2.21 -4.34
CA ALA A 88 4.77 3.27 -3.39
C ALA A 88 4.78 2.83 -1.92
N THR A 89 5.85 3.26 -1.28
CA THR A 89 6.12 3.07 0.14
C THR A 89 5.58 4.23 0.98
N SER A 90 5.12 5.31 0.35
CA SER A 90 4.59 6.50 1.03
C SER A 90 3.17 6.85 0.58
N PHE A 91 2.26 6.82 1.55
CA PHE A 91 0.87 7.25 1.42
C PHE A 91 0.66 8.45 2.34
N ARG A 92 -0.02 9.49 1.85
CA ARG A 92 -0.37 10.68 2.65
C ARG A 92 -1.85 10.64 3.01
N PRO A 93 -2.22 10.81 4.29
CA PRO A 93 -3.62 10.97 4.66
C PRO A 93 -4.13 12.34 4.18
N ILE A 94 -5.15 12.35 3.32
CA ILE A 94 -5.82 13.59 2.88
C ILE A 94 -7.07 13.83 3.73
N GLY A 95 -7.75 12.75 4.14
CA GLY A 95 -8.97 12.81 4.95
C GLY A 95 -9.14 11.57 5.83
N PRO A 96 -10.33 11.38 6.43
CA PRO A 96 -10.63 10.20 7.24
C PRO A 96 -10.69 8.90 6.41
N THR A 97 -11.13 8.99 5.15
CA THR A 97 -11.27 7.85 4.22
C THR A 97 -10.46 8.02 2.93
N THR A 98 -9.75 9.13 2.78
CA THR A 98 -9.01 9.49 1.56
C THR A 98 -7.51 9.41 1.78
N VAL A 99 -6.83 8.80 0.82
CA VAL A 99 -5.38 8.64 0.76
C VAL A 99 -4.88 9.24 -0.55
N GLY A 100 -3.79 9.99 -0.46
CA GLY A 100 -3.02 10.42 -1.62
C GLY A 100 -1.71 9.67 -1.74
N SER A 101 -1.17 9.63 -2.94
CA SER A 101 0.22 9.26 -3.21
C SER A 101 0.72 10.03 -4.43
N SER A 102 2.03 10.04 -4.60
CA SER A 102 2.70 10.59 -5.77
C SER A 102 3.47 9.46 -6.41
N TYR A 103 3.42 9.37 -7.74
CA TYR A 103 4.12 8.34 -8.48
C TYR A 103 4.82 8.95 -9.69
N GLU A 104 6.10 8.63 -9.83
CA GLU A 104 6.91 8.91 -11.02
C GLU A 104 6.86 7.66 -11.89
N SER A 105 6.22 7.76 -13.05
CA SER A 105 6.20 6.70 -14.07
C SER A 105 6.92 7.16 -15.34
N GLU A 106 7.08 6.26 -16.31
CA GLU A 106 7.65 6.61 -17.63
C GLU A 106 6.81 7.67 -18.36
N GLN A 107 5.55 7.88 -17.97
CA GLN A 107 4.65 8.87 -18.54
C GLN A 107 4.74 10.23 -17.83
N GLY A 108 5.49 10.31 -16.71
CA GLY A 108 5.71 11.52 -15.92
C GLY A 108 5.34 11.36 -14.45
N ASP A 109 5.52 12.45 -13.70
CA ASP A 109 5.06 12.56 -12.31
C ASP A 109 3.58 12.88 -12.27
N PHE A 110 2.80 12.09 -11.55
CA PHE A 110 1.42 12.44 -11.25
C PHE A 110 1.08 12.19 -9.79
N ASP A 111 0.26 13.11 -9.29
CA ASP A 111 -0.40 12.96 -8.01
C ASP A 111 -1.71 12.22 -8.23
N PHE A 112 -2.03 11.33 -7.31
CA PHE A 112 -3.32 10.68 -7.34
C PHE A 112 -3.85 10.47 -5.94
N GLN A 113 -5.16 10.38 -5.87
CA GLN A 113 -5.89 10.19 -4.62
C GLN A 113 -7.01 9.20 -4.82
N PHE A 114 -7.28 8.43 -3.78
CA PHE A 114 -8.33 7.46 -3.75
C PHE A 114 -9.03 7.46 -2.39
N SER A 115 -10.32 7.17 -2.41
CA SER A 115 -11.18 7.20 -1.22
C SER A 115 -11.97 5.91 -1.10
N VAL A 116 -12.38 5.59 0.12
CA VAL A 116 -13.28 4.47 0.41
C VAL A 116 -14.57 4.91 1.10
N GLU A 117 -15.54 4.00 1.15
CA GLU A 117 -16.72 4.11 1.99
C GLU A 117 -16.35 4.31 3.47
N THR A 118 -17.16 5.12 4.17
CA THR A 118 -17.00 5.36 5.61
C THR A 118 -17.27 4.12 6.43
N ASP A 119 -18.27 3.32 6.03
CA ASP A 119 -18.65 2.09 6.70
C ASP A 119 -18.02 0.88 6.01
N ALA A 120 -17.87 -0.22 6.75
CA ALA A 120 -17.42 -1.48 6.18
C ALA A 120 -18.38 -1.91 5.05
N PRO A 121 -17.87 -2.47 3.93
CA PRO A 121 -16.54 -3.05 3.74
C PRO A 121 -15.42 -2.08 3.30
N HIS A 122 -15.68 -0.77 3.31
CA HIS A 122 -14.74 0.26 2.86
C HIS A 122 -14.31 0.11 1.41
N ARG A 123 -15.26 -0.09 0.48
CA ARG A 123 -14.92 -0.20 -0.94
C ARG A 123 -14.48 1.15 -1.52
N LEU A 124 -13.68 1.11 -2.59
CA LEU A 124 -13.19 2.26 -3.32
C LEU A 124 -14.35 3.02 -3.96
N THR A 125 -14.52 4.27 -3.57
CA THR A 125 -15.56 5.17 -4.09
C THR A 125 -15.02 6.15 -5.12
N THR A 126 -13.70 6.32 -5.17
CA THR A 126 -13.06 7.30 -6.04
C THR A 126 -11.61 6.93 -6.26
N ILE A 127 -11.14 7.09 -7.49
CA ILE A 127 -9.71 7.17 -7.86
C ILE A 127 -9.59 8.37 -8.81
N LYS A 128 -8.71 9.32 -8.49
CA LYS A 128 -8.50 10.56 -9.24
C LYS A 128 -7.02 10.79 -9.46
N PHE A 129 -6.68 11.27 -10.65
CA PHE A 129 -5.34 11.71 -11.04
C PHE A 129 -5.37 13.23 -11.22
N ASP A 130 -4.42 13.93 -10.63
CA ASP A 130 -4.26 15.39 -10.69
C ASP A 130 -3.02 15.78 -11.53
#